data_AF-A0A8J4TPK8-F1
#
_entry.id   AF-A0A8J4TPK8-F1
#
_cell.length_a   1.000
_cell.length_b   1.000
_cell.length_c   1.000
_cell.angle_alpha   90.00
_cell.angle_beta   90.00
_cell.angle_gamma   90.00
#
_symmetry.space_group_name_H-M   'P 1'
#
loop_
_entity.id
_entity.type
_entity.pdbx_description
1 polymer ?
#
loop_
_entity_poly.entity_id
_entity_poly.type
_entity_poly.pdbx_seq_one_letter_code
_entity_poly.pdbx_strand_id
1 'polypeptide(L)'
;MGVTQLIHSLLPATVELVSDTRWRVRLAIIEYMPLLANQLGLQCFNDRLASLCRGWLIDDVYAIREAAVTNLRKSMDQFGIEWAST
;
A
#
# COMPACT_ATOMS: atom_id res chain seq x y z
N MET A 1 4.45 -16.91 14.05
CA MET A 1 5.18 -15.96 14.92
C MET A 1 6.32 -15.22 14.19
N GLY A 2 7.15 -15.86 13.37
CA GLY A 2 8.28 -15.17 12.71
C GLY A 2 7.93 -14.13 11.63
N VAL A 3 6.95 -14.40 10.76
CA VAL A 3 6.63 -13.52 9.61
C VAL A 3 6.05 -12.17 10.05
N THR A 4 5.13 -12.16 11.01
CA THR A 4 4.51 -10.91 11.51
C THR A 4 5.54 -10.00 12.17
N GLN A 5 6.50 -10.58 12.91
CA GLN A 5 7.57 -9.82 13.58
C GLN A 5 8.54 -9.22 12.56
N LEU A 6 8.83 -9.95 11.48
CA LEU A 6 9.62 -9.46 10.35
C LEU A 6 8.92 -8.31 9.62
N ILE A 7 7.61 -8.40 9.41
CA ILE A 7 6.85 -7.30 8.76
C ILE A 7 6.86 -6.05 9.64
N HIS A 8 6.69 -6.21 10.96
CA HIS A 8 6.74 -5.08 11.88
C HIS A 8 8.09 -4.35 11.87
N SER A 9 9.20 -5.07 11.74
CA SER A 9 10.53 -4.43 11.66
C SER A 9 10.81 -3.77 10.31
N LEU A 10 10.16 -4.22 9.23
CA LEU A 10 10.30 -3.65 7.89
C LEU A 10 9.33 -2.52 7.58
N LEU A 11 8.23 -2.39 8.33
CA LEU A 11 7.18 -1.40 8.10
C LEU A 11 7.71 0.05 8.10
N PRO A 12 8.58 0.50 9.04
CA PRO A 12 9.08 1.87 9.04
C PRO A 12 9.85 2.23 7.76
N ALA A 13 10.77 1.36 7.35
CA ALA A 13 11.52 1.55 6.11
C ALA A 13 10.60 1.49 4.88
N THR A 14 9.57 0.65 4.90
CA THR A 14 8.57 0.60 3.83
C THR A 14 7.82 1.92 3.72
N VAL A 15 7.37 2.49 4.84
CA VAL A 15 6.68 3.80 4.88
C VAL A 15 7.57 4.92 4.35
N GLU A 16 8.87 4.90 4.63
CA GLU A 16 9.81 5.89 4.06
C GLU A 16 9.90 5.78 2.53
N LEU A 17 9.91 4.56 1.98
CA LEU A 17 10.04 4.32 0.53
C LEU A 17 8.80 4.72 -0.28
N VAL A 18 7.65 4.83 0.37
CA VAL A 18 6.37 5.24 -0.26
C VAL A 18 6.45 6.64 -0.86
N SER A 19 7.27 7.51 -0.28
CA SER A 19 7.47 8.89 -0.70
C SER A 19 8.86 9.12 -1.32
N ASP A 20 9.54 8.06 -1.78
CA ASP A 20 10.86 8.18 -2.39
C ASP A 20 10.83 9.09 -3.63
N THR A 21 11.86 9.92 -3.77
CA THR A 21 12.00 10.85 -4.90
C THR A 21 12.04 10.13 -6.25
N ARG A 22 12.52 8.88 -6.29
CA ARG A 22 12.57 8.04 -7.49
C ARG A 22 11.24 7.32 -7.64
N TRP A 23 10.46 7.73 -8.64
CA TRP A 23 9.15 7.13 -8.90
C TRP A 23 9.20 5.60 -9.09
N ARG A 24 10.29 5.03 -9.65
CA ARG A 24 10.41 3.58 -9.79
C ARG A 24 10.44 2.83 -8.45
N VAL A 25 10.98 3.46 -7.40
CA VAL A 25 10.92 2.91 -6.04
C VAL A 25 9.48 2.95 -5.55
N ARG A 26 8.78 4.08 -5.70
CA ARG A 26 7.35 4.20 -5.35
C ARG A 26 6.51 3.14 -6.09
N LEU A 27 6.75 2.94 -7.38
CA LEU A 27 6.04 1.94 -8.19
C LEU A 27 6.22 0.53 -7.61
N ALA A 28 7.46 0.13 -7.29
CA ALA A 28 7.72 -1.18 -6.71
C ALA A 28 7.00 -1.38 -5.36
N ILE A 29 6.93 -0.32 -4.54
CA ILE A 29 6.17 -0.35 -3.28
C ILE A 29 4.66 -0.53 -3.53
N ILE A 30 4.09 0.16 -4.52
CA ILE A 30 2.67 0.04 -4.89
C ILE A 30 2.32 -1.37 -5.35
N GLU A 31 3.19 -1.98 -6.15
CA GLU A 31 3.00 -3.35 -6.64
C GLU A 31 3.08 -4.39 -5.51
N TYR A 32 3.94 -4.14 -4.51
CA TYR A 32 4.11 -4.99 -3.33
C TYR A 32 2.97 -4.82 -2.30
N MET A 33 2.36 -3.64 -2.22
CA MET A 33 1.39 -3.27 -1.20
C MET A 33 0.21 -4.26 -0.98
N PRO A 34 -0.38 -4.92 -1.99
CA PRO A 34 -1.46 -5.90 -1.75
C PRO A 34 -1.01 -7.10 -0.91
N LEU A 35 0.22 -7.57 -1.13
CA LEU A 35 0.79 -8.66 -0.34
C LEU A 35 0.99 -8.22 1.11
N LEU A 36 1.51 -7.01 1.31
CA LEU A 36 1.70 -6.43 2.63
C LEU A 36 0.36 -6.25 3.37
N ALA A 37 -0.67 -5.78 2.68
CA ALA A 37 -2.03 -5.63 3.22
C ALA A 37 -2.60 -6.97 3.71
N ASN A 38 -2.37 -8.05 2.95
CA ASN A 38 -2.75 -9.42 3.34
C ASN A 38 -2.05 -9.91 4.60
N GLN A 39 -0.75 -9.65 4.71
CA GLN A 39 0.00 -10.14 5.87
C GLN A 39 -0.27 -9.31 7.14
N LEU A 40 -0.61 -8.03 7.01
CA LEU A 40 -0.92 -7.13 8.13
C LEU A 40 -2.37 -7.26 8.61
N GLY A 41 -3.29 -7.62 7.72
CA GLY A 41 -4.72 -7.59 7.99
C GLY A 41 -5.33 -6.19 7.94
N LEU A 42 -6.66 -6.16 7.83
CA LEU A 42 -7.45 -4.95 7.55
C LEU A 42 -7.20 -3.80 8.53
N GLN A 43 -7.23 -4.07 9.83
CA GLN A 43 -7.12 -3.02 10.86
C GLN A 43 -5.75 -2.33 10.81
N CYS A 44 -4.66 -3.10 10.79
CA CYS A 44 -3.31 -2.55 10.72
C CYS A 44 -3.08 -1.81 9.38
N PHE A 45 -3.60 -2.34 8.27
CA PHE A 45 -3.54 -1.67 6.98
C PHE A 45 -4.24 -0.30 7.00
N ASN A 46 -5.45 -0.22 7.57
CA ASN A 46 -6.19 1.03 7.68
C ASN A 46 -5.44 2.07 8.54
N ASP A 47 -4.89 1.66 9.68
CA ASP A 47 -4.21 2.55 10.62
C ASP A 47 -2.88 3.10 10.06
N ARG A 48 -2.22 2.36 9.16
CA ARG A 48 -0.84 2.64 8.77
C ARG A 48 -0.65 2.99 7.30
N LEU A 49 -1.43 2.41 6.39
CA LEU A 49 -1.11 2.36 4.96
C LEU A 49 -2.24 2.87 4.05
N ALA A 50 -3.49 2.85 4.50
CA ALA A 50 -4.62 3.25 3.65
C ALA A 50 -4.53 4.73 3.21
N SER A 51 -4.05 5.63 4.08
CA SER A 51 -3.84 7.05 3.73
C SER A 51 -2.76 7.22 2.66
N LEU A 52 -1.71 6.41 2.69
CA LEU A 52 -0.64 6.39 1.70
C LEU A 52 -1.16 5.95 0.33
N CYS A 53 -2.00 4.92 0.31
CA CYS A 53 -2.61 4.42 -0.93
C CYS A 53 -3.46 5.50 -1.62
N ARG A 54 -4.18 6.31 -0.84
CA ARG A 54 -4.93 7.46 -1.36
C ARG A 54 -4.01 8.55 -1.91
N GLY A 55 -2.85 8.78 -1.29
CA GLY A 55 -1.86 9.76 -1.75
C GLY A 55 -1.31 9.46 -3.14
N TRP A 56 -1.15 8.19 -3.51
CA TRP A 56 -0.64 7.81 -4.84
C TRP A 56 -1.57 8.16 -6.00
N LEU A 57 -2.87 8.34 -5.75
CA LEU A 57 -3.82 8.73 -6.80
C LEU A 57 -3.56 10.13 -7.35
N ILE A 58 -2.86 10.98 -6.59
CA ILE A 58 -2.52 12.36 -6.98
C ILE A 58 -1.02 12.53 -7.26
N ASP A 59 -0.28 11.43 -7.42
CA ASP A 59 1.14 11.46 -7.77
C ASP A 59 1.37 12.15 -9.12
N ASP A 60 2.49 12.85 -9.27
CA ASP A 60 2.84 13.60 -10.48
C ASP A 60 3.09 12.67 -11.68
N VAL A 61 3.54 11.44 -11.43
CA VAL A 61 3.86 10.45 -12.45
C VAL A 61 2.63 9.63 -12.84
N TYR A 62 2.31 9.60 -14.13
CA TYR A 62 1.18 8.84 -14.67
C TYR A 62 1.19 7.35 -14.30
N ALA A 63 2.33 6.68 -14.48
CA ALA A 63 2.46 5.25 -14.18
C ALA A 63 2.19 4.92 -12.70
N ILE A 64 2.49 5.86 -11.79
CA ILE A 64 2.17 5.70 -10.38
C ILE A 64 0.67 5.75 -10.15
N ARG A 65 -0.02 6.73 -10.74
CA ARG A 65 -1.49 6.84 -10.63
C ARG A 65 -2.20 5.61 -11.19
N GLU A 66 -1.74 5.08 -12.33
CA GLU A 66 -2.27 3.85 -12.92
C GLU A 66 -2.08 2.64 -11.99
N ALA A 67 -0.87 2.47 -11.44
CA ALA A 67 -0.57 1.41 -10.49
C ALA A 67 -1.40 1.54 -9.20
N ALA A 68 -1.64 2.77 -8.72
CA ALA A 68 -2.43 3.06 -7.54
C ALA A 68 -3.90 2.66 -7.72
N VAL A 69 -4.52 2.94 -8.88
CA VAL A 69 -5.89 2.50 -9.19
C VAL A 69 -5.97 0.97 -9.19
N THR A 70 -4.99 0.32 -9.82
CA THR A 70 -4.91 -1.15 -9.83
C THR A 70 -4.74 -1.71 -8.42
N ASN A 71 -3.94 -1.05 -7.59
CA ASN A 71 -3.70 -1.43 -6.20
C ASN A 71 -4.99 -1.34 -5.37
N LEU A 72 -5.71 -0.23 -5.43
CA LEU A 72 -6.98 -0.05 -4.71
C LEU A 72 -8.02 -1.08 -5.12
N ARG A 73 -8.09 -1.43 -6.42
CA ARG A 73 -8.96 -2.51 -6.89
C ARG A 73 -8.63 -3.84 -6.21
N LYS A 74 -7.34 -4.19 -6.11
CA LYS A 74 -6.92 -5.41 -5.40
C LYS A 74 -7.26 -5.36 -3.91
N SER A 75 -7.14 -4.19 -3.28
CA SER A 75 -7.56 -4.01 -1.88
C SER A 75 -9.07 -4.21 -1.69
N MET A 76 -9.89 -3.74 -2.63
CA MET A 76 -11.34 -3.99 -2.65
C MET A 76 -11.67 -5.47 -2.88
N ASP A 77 -10.96 -6.14 -3.78
CA ASP A 77 -11.11 -7.59 -4.01
C ASP A 77 -10.79 -8.38 -2.72
N GLN A 78 -9.87 -7.88 -1.91
CA GLN A 78 -9.39 -8.54 -0.70
C GLN A 78 -10.24 -8.25 0.54
N PHE A 79 -10.61 -6.98 0.76
CA PHE A 79 -11.31 -6.53 1.97
C PHE A 79 -12.83 -6.39 1.78
N GLY A 80 -13.31 -6.54 0.55
CA GLY A 80 -14.69 -6.32 0.17
C GLY A 80 -14.94 -4.89 -0.33
N ILE A 81 -15.95 -4.72 -1.17
CA ILE A 81 -16.28 -3.42 -1.79
C ILE A 81 -16.63 -2.34 -0.76
N GLU A 82 -17.26 -2.73 0.36
CA GLU A 82 -17.63 -1.83 1.46
C GLU A 82 -16.42 -1.11 2.07
N TRP A 83 -15.23 -1.73 1.99
CA TRP A 83 -13.99 -1.09 2.44
C TRP A 83 -13.71 0.22 1.70
N ALA A 84 -14.10 0.34 0.42
CA ALA A 84 -13.89 1.54 -0.37
C ALA A 84 -14.74 2.74 0.09
N SER A 85 -15.77 2.49 0.90
CA SER A 85 -16.64 3.52 1.47
C SER A 85 -16.15 4.03 2.84
N THR A 86 -14.99 3.55 3.32
CA THR A 86 -14.38 3.95 4.60
C THR A 86 -13.40 5.11 4.43
#